data_AF-A0A2N1RGS0-F1
#
_entry.id   AF-A0A2N1RGS0-F1
#
_cell.length_a   1.000
_cell.length_b   1.000
_cell.length_c   1.000
_cell.angle_alpha   90.00
_cell.angle_beta   90.00
_cell.angle_gamma   90.00
#
_symmetry.space_group_name_H-M   'P 1'
#
loop_
_entity.id
_entity.type
_entity.pdbx_description
1 polymer ?
#
loop_
_entity_poly.entity_id
_entity_poly.type
_entity_poly.pdbx_seq_one_letter_code
_entity_poly.pdbx_strand_id
1 'polypeptide(L)'
;KGLIQLVSPFGEGYYTLTTSQYCTPKGNDIHKIGIAPDVEVLVDTVEEDQMDTYLQFVNSGATKEFVDAHPGYSAENMQLFMDTVVGDDAPLPESIYRLLLRREYLYLIPYDKRPIVDPDFDPVLSKTLELIKTGR
;
A
#
# COMPACT_ATOMS: atom_id res chain seq x y z
N LYS A 1 16.19 -15.10 -3.15
CA LYS A 1 15.41 -15.79 -2.08
C LYS A 1 15.19 -17.25 -2.51
N GLY A 2 15.38 -18.24 -1.63
CA GLY A 2 15.14 -19.68 -1.90
C GLY A 2 16.37 -20.59 -2.01
N LEU A 3 17.59 -20.03 -2.07
CA LEU A 3 18.84 -20.79 -1.99
C LEU A 3 19.64 -20.33 -0.77
N ILE A 4 20.27 -21.28 -0.07
CA ILE A 4 21.35 -20.98 0.88
C ILE A 4 22.65 -21.03 0.10
N GLN A 5 23.35 -19.91 0.06
CA GLN A 5 24.57 -19.74 -0.71
C GLN A 5 25.67 -19.17 0.18
N LEU A 6 26.86 -19.76 0.10
CA LEU A 6 28.09 -19.21 0.63
C LEU A 6 28.82 -18.53 -0.52
N VAL A 7 29.01 -17.21 -0.42
CA VAL A 7 29.86 -16.45 -1.34
C VAL A 7 31.19 -16.21 -0.65
N SER A 8 32.29 -16.57 -1.29
CA SER A 8 33.63 -16.42 -0.71
C SER A 8 34.65 -16.06 -1.79
N PRO A 9 35.65 -15.22 -1.48
CA PRO A 9 36.68 -14.83 -2.45
C PRO A 9 37.54 -16.02 -2.86
N PHE A 10 37.98 -16.01 -4.12
CA PHE A 10 38.93 -16.99 -4.66
C PHE A 10 39.78 -16.35 -5.77
N GLY A 11 41.07 -16.14 -5.48
CA GLY A 11 41.97 -15.41 -6.36
C GLY A 11 41.54 -13.96 -6.53
N GLU A 12 41.47 -13.50 -7.78
CA GLU A 12 40.94 -12.16 -8.13
C GLU A 12 39.41 -12.11 -8.27
N GLY A 13 38.72 -13.22 -7.98
CA GLY A 13 37.27 -13.33 -8.12
C GLY A 13 36.57 -13.87 -6.87
N TYR A 14 35.34 -14.35 -7.06
CA TYR A 14 34.52 -14.97 -6.02
C TYR A 14 33.96 -16.30 -6.53
N TYR A 15 33.74 -17.25 -5.63
CA TYR A 15 32.93 -18.42 -5.90
C TYR A 15 31.64 -18.36 -5.07
N THR A 16 30.61 -19.03 -5.59
CA THR A 16 29.33 -19.21 -4.89
C THR A 16 29.04 -20.69 -4.77
N LEU A 17 28.92 -21.18 -3.53
CA LEU A 17 28.54 -22.55 -3.23
C LEU A 17 27.10 -22.56 -2.71
N THR A 18 26.19 -23.20 -3.44
CA THR A 18 24.82 -23.44 -2.98
C THR A 18 24.79 -24.70 -2.12
N THR A 19 24.45 -24.54 -0.83
CA THR A 19 24.43 -25.66 0.13
C THR A 19 23.04 -26.24 0.33
N SER A 20 21.99 -25.48 0.06
CA SER A 20 20.60 -25.94 0.23
C SER A 20 19.64 -25.15 -0.65
N GLN A 21 18.52 -25.78 -0.97
CA GLN A 21 17.40 -25.22 -1.69
C GLN A 21 16.13 -25.39 -0.86
N TYR A 22 15.32 -24.34 -0.76
CA TYR A 22 14.03 -24.42 -0.09
C TYR A 22 12.96 -24.86 -1.10
N CYS A 23 12.25 -25.93 -0.76
CA CYS A 23 11.07 -26.39 -1.47
C CYS A 23 9.87 -26.42 -0.52
N THR A 24 8.66 -26.23 -1.04
CA THR A 24 7.43 -26.47 -0.25
C THR A 24 7.31 -27.96 0.10
N PRO A 25 6.46 -28.34 1.07
CA PRO A 25 6.19 -29.76 1.35
C PRO A 25 5.70 -30.57 0.14
N LYS A 26 5.15 -29.89 -0.89
CA LYS A 26 4.72 -30.49 -2.16
C LYS A 26 5.86 -30.59 -3.20
N GLY A 27 7.08 -30.18 -2.86
CA GLY A 27 8.25 -30.23 -3.73
C GLY A 27 8.41 -29.02 -4.67
N ASN A 28 7.58 -27.98 -4.54
CA ASN A 28 7.70 -26.79 -5.40
C ASN A 28 8.90 -25.95 -4.97
N ASP A 29 9.77 -25.61 -5.92
CA ASP A 29 10.89 -24.70 -5.70
C ASP A 29 10.38 -23.26 -5.48
N ILE A 30 10.83 -22.63 -4.39
CA ILE A 30 10.48 -21.24 -4.09
C ILE A 30 11.59 -20.27 -4.53
N HIS A 31 12.65 -20.76 -5.17
CA HIS A 31 13.74 -19.90 -5.65
C HIS A 31 13.24 -18.91 -6.69
N LYS A 32 13.44 -17.62 -6.42
CA LYS A 32 12.96 -16.47 -7.23
C LYS A 32 11.43 -16.36 -7.41
N ILE A 33 10.67 -17.41 -7.14
CA ILE A 33 9.21 -17.44 -7.21
C ILE A 33 8.61 -16.96 -5.88
N GLY A 34 9.18 -17.37 -4.75
CA GLY A 34 8.61 -17.13 -3.42
C GLY A 34 7.43 -18.06 -3.11
N ILE A 35 6.62 -17.67 -2.13
CA ILE A 35 5.35 -18.33 -1.78
C ILE A 35 4.25 -17.30 -2.01
N ALA A 36 3.30 -17.60 -2.89
CA ALA A 36 2.13 -16.76 -3.08
C ALA A 36 1.24 -16.83 -1.83
N PRO A 37 0.63 -15.72 -1.41
CA PRO A 37 -0.32 -15.75 -0.31
C PRO A 37 -1.54 -16.59 -0.69
N ASP A 38 -2.18 -17.22 0.29
CA ASP A 38 -3.40 -18.00 0.06
C ASP A 38 -4.57 -17.13 -0.43
N VAL A 39 -4.55 -15.85 -0.06
CA VAL A 39 -5.50 -14.83 -0.50
C VAL A 39 -4.72 -13.63 -0.99
N GLU A 40 -4.79 -13.35 -2.28
CA GLU A 40 -4.23 -12.14 -2.87
C GLU A 40 -5.16 -10.95 -2.62
N VAL A 41 -4.59 -9.87 -2.09
CA VAL A 41 -5.27 -8.59 -1.90
C VAL A 41 -4.55 -7.57 -2.75
N LEU A 42 -5.22 -7.09 -3.80
CA LEU A 42 -4.69 -6.04 -4.67
C LEU A 42 -4.85 -4.69 -3.97
N VAL A 43 -3.80 -3.89 -4.00
CA VAL A 43 -3.79 -2.52 -3.51
C VAL A 43 -3.52 -1.64 -4.71
N ASP A 44 -4.33 -0.61 -4.90
CA ASP A 44 -4.10 0.36 -5.97
C ASP A 44 -2.76 1.05 -5.74
N THR A 45 -1.93 1.08 -6.78
CA THR A 45 -0.63 1.73 -6.76
C THR A 45 -0.60 2.86 -7.77
N VAL A 46 0.24 3.86 -7.50
CA VAL A 46 0.58 4.87 -8.50
C VAL A 46 1.59 4.23 -9.45
N GLU A 47 1.21 4.12 -10.71
CA GLU A 47 2.09 3.65 -11.78
C GLU A 47 3.27 4.61 -11.96
N GLU A 48 4.42 4.10 -12.44
CA GLU A 48 5.65 4.89 -12.55
C GLU A 48 5.49 6.12 -13.45
N ASP A 49 4.71 6.01 -14.53
CA ASP A 49 4.42 7.09 -15.48
C ASP A 49 3.48 8.17 -14.90
N GLN A 50 2.76 7.85 -13.83
CA GLN A 50 1.87 8.78 -13.13
C GLN A 50 2.51 9.43 -11.90
N MET A 51 3.76 9.10 -11.58
CA MET A 51 4.46 9.60 -10.39
C MET A 51 4.62 11.13 -10.40
N ASP A 52 4.88 11.72 -11.57
CA ASP A 52 4.98 13.18 -11.71
C ASP A 52 3.66 13.86 -11.38
N THR A 53 2.53 13.31 -11.86
CA THR A 53 1.18 13.79 -11.56
C THR A 53 0.86 13.68 -10.08
N TYR A 54 1.22 12.56 -9.45
CA TYR A 54 1.10 12.37 -8.01
C TYR A 54 1.88 13.43 -7.23
N LEU A 55 3.14 13.67 -7.58
CA LEU A 55 3.97 14.67 -6.92
C LEU A 55 3.43 16.09 -7.12
N GLN A 56 2.96 16.42 -8.32
CA GLN A 56 2.32 17.71 -8.59
C GLN A 56 1.10 17.92 -7.70
N PHE A 57 0.24 16.90 -7.57
CA PHE A 57 -0.95 16.98 -6.72
C PHE A 57 -0.58 17.14 -5.24
N VAL A 58 0.34 16.32 -4.73
CA VAL A 58 0.79 16.40 -3.32
C VAL A 58 1.40 17.78 -3.02
N ASN A 59 2.21 18.32 -3.94
CA ASN A 59 2.86 19.62 -3.77
C ASN A 59 1.91 20.81 -3.98
N SER A 60 0.76 20.61 -4.64
CA SER A 60 -0.22 21.68 -4.85
C SER A 60 -0.81 22.20 -3.53
N GLY A 61 -0.81 21.39 -2.47
CA GLY A 61 -1.42 21.75 -1.19
C GLY A 61 -2.95 21.66 -1.18
N ALA A 62 -3.59 21.27 -2.30
CA ALA A 62 -5.05 21.21 -2.42
C ALA A 62 -5.73 20.40 -1.31
N THR A 63 -5.12 19.28 -0.92
CA THR A 63 -5.60 18.44 0.19
C THR A 63 -5.62 19.21 1.52
N LYS A 64 -4.57 19.98 1.80
CA LYS A 64 -4.46 20.76 3.03
C LYS A 64 -5.47 21.91 3.05
N GLU A 65 -5.56 22.64 1.94
CA GLU A 65 -6.52 23.74 1.79
C GLU A 65 -7.97 23.25 2.01
N PHE A 66 -8.30 22.08 1.47
CA PHE A 66 -9.62 21.48 1.67
C PHE A 66 -9.88 21.13 3.14
N VAL A 67 -8.92 20.50 3.80
CA VAL A 67 -9.03 20.08 5.21
C VAL A 67 -9.13 21.29 6.15
N ASP A 68 -8.40 22.37 5.87
CA ASP A 68 -8.47 23.62 6.64
C ASP A 68 -9.86 24.27 6.51
N ALA A 69 -10.50 24.17 5.35
CA ALA A 69 -11.85 24.68 5.11
C ALA A 69 -12.97 23.76 5.67
N HIS A 70 -12.73 22.44 5.72
CA HIS A 70 -13.70 21.44 6.15
C HIS A 70 -13.13 20.60 7.29
N PRO A 71 -13.05 21.14 8.52
CA PRO A 71 -12.49 20.39 9.64
C PRO A 71 -13.36 19.20 10.00
N GLY A 72 -12.73 18.03 10.18
CA GLY A 72 -13.38 16.80 10.60
C GLY A 72 -13.43 15.74 9.50
N TYR A 73 -12.91 14.56 9.83
CA TYR A 73 -12.98 13.40 8.94
C TYR A 73 -14.42 12.85 8.91
N SER A 74 -15.06 12.88 7.75
CA SER A 74 -16.38 12.30 7.51
C SER A 74 -16.50 11.78 6.07
N ALA A 75 -17.41 10.82 5.85
CA ALA A 75 -17.70 10.32 4.50
C ALA A 75 -18.25 11.42 3.57
N GLU A 76 -18.99 12.38 4.12
CA GLU A 76 -19.52 13.52 3.38
C GLU A 76 -18.40 14.44 2.89
N ASN A 77 -17.43 14.77 3.75
CA ASN A 77 -16.28 15.59 3.37
C ASN A 77 -15.37 14.87 2.37
N MET A 78 -15.26 13.54 2.49
CA MET A 78 -14.54 12.72 1.52
C MET A 78 -15.19 12.80 0.14
N GLN A 79 -16.51 12.63 0.06
CA GLN A 79 -17.22 12.72 -1.22
C GLN A 79 -17.16 14.13 -1.80
N LEU A 80 -17.34 15.16 -0.95
CA LEU A 80 -17.22 16.55 -1.37
C LEU A 80 -15.83 16.86 -1.95
N PHE A 81 -14.77 16.31 -1.36
CA PHE A 81 -13.41 16.46 -1.90
C PHE A 81 -13.27 15.83 -3.29
N MET A 82 -13.80 14.63 -3.46
CA MET A 82 -13.80 13.96 -4.76
C MET A 82 -14.55 14.77 -5.81
N ASP A 83 -15.73 15.28 -5.48
CA ASP A 83 -16.59 16.02 -6.41
C ASP A 83 -16.03 17.42 -6.76
N THR A 84 -15.32 18.06 -5.84
CA THR A 84 -14.90 19.48 -5.99
C THR A 84 -13.43 19.68 -6.35
N VAL A 85 -12.52 18.88 -5.80
CA VAL A 85 -11.06 19.05 -5.97
C VAL A 85 -10.50 18.09 -7.00
N VAL A 86 -11.00 16.85 -7.02
CA VAL A 86 -10.48 15.78 -7.89
C VAL A 86 -11.20 15.77 -9.24
N GLY A 87 -12.54 15.75 -9.22
CA GLY A 87 -13.37 15.70 -10.42
C GLY A 87 -13.41 14.32 -11.09
N ASP A 88 -14.26 14.18 -12.11
CA ASP A 88 -14.57 12.88 -12.75
C ASP A 88 -13.44 12.34 -13.67
N ASP A 89 -12.57 13.20 -14.19
CA ASP A 89 -11.50 12.84 -15.14
C ASP A 89 -10.11 12.84 -14.47
N ALA A 90 -10.08 12.41 -13.21
CA ALA A 90 -8.86 12.46 -12.44
C ALA A 90 -7.83 11.43 -12.94
N PRO A 91 -6.55 11.83 -13.09
CA PRO A 91 -5.54 10.96 -13.69
C PRO A 91 -5.11 9.80 -12.79
N LEU A 92 -5.25 9.93 -11.46
CA LEU A 92 -4.88 8.88 -10.50
C LEU A 92 -6.12 8.11 -10.03
N PRO A 93 -5.97 6.88 -9.52
CA PRO A 93 -7.07 6.15 -8.90
C PRO A 93 -7.70 6.92 -7.73
N GLU A 94 -9.03 6.86 -7.59
CA GLU A 94 -9.75 7.54 -6.50
C GLU A 94 -9.21 7.19 -5.11
N SER A 95 -8.83 5.93 -4.90
CA SER A 95 -8.28 5.42 -3.65
C SER A 95 -7.03 6.19 -3.21
N ILE A 96 -6.20 6.66 -4.15
CA ILE A 96 -5.01 7.47 -3.88
C ILE A 96 -5.42 8.85 -3.33
N TYR A 97 -6.38 9.52 -3.96
CA TYR A 97 -6.87 10.82 -3.50
C TYR A 97 -7.51 10.74 -2.12
N ARG A 98 -8.35 9.71 -1.90
CA ARG A 98 -8.98 9.48 -0.60
C ARG A 98 -7.94 9.17 0.49
N LEU A 99 -6.89 8.41 0.17
CA LEU A 99 -5.78 8.13 1.08
C LEU A 99 -5.00 9.40 1.45
N LEU A 100 -4.70 10.26 0.47
CA LEU A 100 -4.03 11.54 0.70
C LEU A 100 -4.86 12.45 1.62
N LEU A 101 -6.17 12.56 1.37
CA LEU A 101 -7.06 13.36 2.21
C LEU A 101 -7.12 12.83 3.64
N ARG A 102 -7.28 11.52 3.79
CA ARG A 102 -7.31 10.88 5.12
C ARG A 102 -6.01 11.12 5.89
N ARG A 103 -4.85 11.05 5.23
CA ARG A 103 -3.56 11.31 5.87
C ARG A 103 -3.52 12.72 6.47
N GLU A 104 -4.02 13.73 5.77
CA GLU A 104 -4.09 15.10 6.30
C GLU A 104 -5.02 15.20 7.53
N TYR A 105 -6.19 14.59 7.49
CA TYR A 105 -7.07 14.53 8.67
C TYR A 105 -6.41 13.80 9.86
N LEU A 106 -5.67 12.71 9.62
CA LEU A 106 -4.96 12.01 10.69
C LEU A 106 -3.88 12.87 11.34
N TYR A 107 -3.26 13.80 10.60
CA TYR A 107 -2.31 14.74 11.18
C TYR A 107 -2.97 15.73 12.15
N LEU A 108 -4.23 16.10 11.93
CA LEU A 108 -4.99 16.96 12.84
C LEU A 108 -5.35 16.27 14.16
N ILE A 109 -5.41 14.93 14.17
CA ILE A 109 -5.73 14.16 15.37
C ILE A 109 -4.46 13.99 16.22
N PRO A 110 -4.51 14.35 17.53
CA PRO A 110 -3.41 14.08 18.46
C PRO A 110 -2.97 12.62 18.41
N TYR A 111 -1.67 12.38 18.46
CA TYR A 111 -1.09 11.04 18.25
C TYR A 111 -1.69 9.96 19.15
N ASP A 112 -1.93 10.28 20.42
CA ASP A 112 -2.54 9.42 21.44
C ASP A 112 -4.01 9.08 21.17
N LYS A 113 -4.68 9.85 20.31
CA LYS A 113 -6.10 9.70 19.96
C LYS A 113 -6.32 9.14 18.55
N ARG A 114 -5.25 8.85 17.82
CA ARG A 114 -5.38 8.28 16.47
C ARG A 114 -5.94 6.88 16.54
N PRO A 115 -6.82 6.49 15.61
CA PRO A 115 -7.30 5.12 15.53
C PRO A 115 -6.13 4.17 15.26
N ILE A 116 -6.09 3.05 15.99
CA ILE A 116 -5.02 2.04 15.90
C ILE A 116 -5.14 1.24 14.60
N VAL A 117 -6.36 1.14 14.08
CA VAL A 117 -6.71 0.36 12.88
C VAL A 117 -7.45 1.24 11.88
N ASP A 118 -7.39 0.83 10.62
CA ASP A 118 -8.03 1.50 9.50
C ASP A 118 -9.04 0.59 8.81
N PRO A 119 -10.30 0.58 9.23
CA PRO A 119 -11.29 -0.30 8.62
C PRO A 119 -11.67 0.10 7.19
N ASP A 120 -11.38 1.35 6.78
CA ASP A 120 -11.89 1.93 5.53
C ASP A 120 -10.88 1.78 4.38
N PHE A 121 -9.58 1.96 4.65
CA PHE A 121 -8.53 1.97 3.61
C PHE A 121 -7.43 0.92 3.80
N ASP A 122 -7.54 0.02 4.79
CA ASP A 122 -6.69 -1.17 4.87
C ASP A 122 -7.39 -2.35 4.19
N PRO A 123 -7.10 -2.61 2.90
CA PRO A 123 -7.78 -3.67 2.16
C PRO A 123 -7.48 -5.06 2.73
N VAL A 124 -6.34 -5.25 3.41
CA VAL A 124 -5.98 -6.52 4.05
C VAL A 124 -6.85 -6.72 5.30
N LEU A 125 -7.06 -5.69 6.10
CA LEU A 125 -7.96 -5.75 7.25
C LEU A 125 -9.41 -5.97 6.79
N SER A 126 -9.88 -5.23 5.79
CA SER A 126 -11.24 -5.40 5.26
C SER A 126 -11.45 -6.82 4.73
N LYS A 127 -10.48 -7.37 3.99
CA LYS A 127 -10.54 -8.74 3.49
C LYS A 127 -10.51 -9.76 4.63
N THR A 128 -9.68 -9.54 5.64
CA THR A 128 -9.59 -10.40 6.82
C THR A 128 -10.93 -10.44 7.57
N LEU A 129 -11.57 -9.29 7.76
CA LEU A 129 -12.89 -9.21 8.41
C LEU A 129 -13.97 -9.93 7.58
N GLU A 130 -13.91 -9.85 6.26
CA GLU A 130 -14.80 -10.60 5.36
C GLU A 130 -14.62 -12.13 5.52
N LEU A 131 -13.37 -12.60 5.51
CA LEU A 131 -13.01 -14.02 5.67
C LEU A 131 -13.48 -14.56 7.02
N ILE A 132 -13.18 -13.84 8.11
CA ILE A 132 -13.62 -14.21 9.47
C ILE A 132 -15.15 -14.27 9.55
N LYS A 133 -15.87 -13.32 8.95
CA LYS A 133 -17.35 -13.31 8.96
C LYS A 133 -17.97 -14.42 8.13
N THR A 134 -17.34 -14.77 7.00
CA THR A 134 -17.83 -15.80 6.07
C THR A 134 -17.38 -17.22 6.46
N GLY A 135 -16.43 -17.34 7.39
CA GLY A 135 -15.90 -18.62 7.87
C GLY A 135 -15.03 -19.34 6.83
N ARG A 136 -14.46 -18.59 5.89
CA ARG A 136 -13.54 -19.08 4.87
C ARG A 136 -12.16 -18.46 5.05
#